data_AF-A0A518IQW2-F1
#
_entry.id   AF-A0A518IQW2-F1
#
_cell.length_a   1.000
_cell.length_b   1.000
_cell.length_c   1.000
_cell.angle_alpha   90.00
_cell.angle_beta   90.00
_cell.angle_gamma   90.00
#
_symmetry.space_group_name_H-M   'P 1'
#
loop_
_entity.id
_entity.type
_entity.pdbx_description
1 polymer ?
#
loop_
_entity_poly.entity_id
_entity_poly.type
_entity_poly.pdbx_seq_one_letter_code
_entity_poly.pdbx_strand_id
1 'polypeptide(L)'
;MTRKRKPRRRMVYSTTAGFYDGSVIACGPERKPSAKRMKEDGIFIDDDGVFKESHYSASYWKTWDVEQRVKAVTILANRLNTRRAIRELVLPEIAAIAATLDRIERRLDAIERSVDGGKSSQGAAE
;
A
#
# COMPACT_ATOMS: atom_id res chain seq x y z
N MET A 1 15.31 -18.06 21.33
CA MET A 1 15.22 -16.63 20.93
C MET A 1 13.78 -16.30 20.56
N THR A 2 13.01 -15.70 21.47
CA THR A 2 11.66 -15.22 21.19
C THR A 2 11.75 -13.98 20.30
N ARG A 3 11.29 -14.07 19.05
CA ARG A 3 11.18 -12.92 18.13
C ARG A 3 10.37 -11.83 18.83
N LYS A 4 11.02 -10.74 19.26
CA LYS A 4 10.35 -9.54 19.76
C LYS A 4 9.35 -9.11 18.68
N ARG A 5 8.05 -9.31 18.92
CA ARG A 5 7.00 -8.82 18.02
C ARG A 5 7.19 -7.31 17.89
N LYS A 6 7.46 -6.83 16.67
CA LYS A 6 7.54 -5.39 16.40
C LYS A 6 6.24 -4.75 16.93
N PRO A 7 6.30 -3.67 17.72
CA PRO A 7 5.10 -3.02 18.21
C PRO A 7 4.22 -2.64 17.02
N ARG A 8 3.02 -3.21 16.94
CA ARG A 8 2.04 -2.89 15.90
C ARG A 8 1.58 -1.47 16.18
N ARG A 9 2.01 -0.51 15.33
CA ARG A 9 1.57 0.88 15.44
C ARG A 9 0.05 0.91 15.49
N ARG A 10 -0.52 1.57 16.50
CA ARG A 10 -1.97 1.74 16.61
C ARG A 10 -2.46 2.48 15.35
N MET A 11 -3.58 2.03 14.80
CA MET A 11 -4.23 2.68 13.67
C MET A 11 -4.60 4.11 14.07
N VAL A 12 -4.16 5.08 13.28
CA VAL A 12 -4.62 6.48 13.38
C VAL A 12 -5.81 6.61 12.46
N TYR A 13 -6.91 7.15 12.96
CA TYR A 13 -8.06 7.47 12.14
C TYR A 13 -7.94 8.93 11.69
N SER A 14 -8.38 9.23 10.48
CA SER A 14 -8.22 10.58 9.95
C SER A 14 -9.32 10.98 8.98
N THR A 15 -9.43 12.28 8.78
CA THR A 15 -10.17 12.88 7.67
C THR A 15 -9.20 13.59 6.75
N THR A 16 -9.44 13.54 5.45
CA THR A 16 -8.54 14.09 4.45
C THR A 16 -9.24 15.15 3.60
N ALA A 17 -8.41 16.06 3.08
CA ALA A 17 -8.75 16.89 1.94
C ALA A 17 -7.79 16.53 0.80
N GLY A 18 -8.29 16.42 -0.41
CA GLY A 18 -7.49 16.00 -1.57
C GLY A 18 -8.02 16.50 -2.91
N PHE A 19 -7.33 16.14 -3.97
CA PHE A 19 -7.75 16.35 -5.34
C PHE A 19 -8.48 15.12 -5.88
N TYR A 20 -9.29 15.31 -6.93
CA TYR A 20 -10.05 14.23 -7.57
C TYR A 20 -9.19 13.11 -8.19
N ASP A 21 -7.88 13.33 -8.34
CA ASP A 21 -6.92 12.31 -8.75
C ASP A 21 -6.49 11.37 -7.60
N GLY A 22 -7.04 11.55 -6.40
CA GLY A 22 -6.72 10.76 -5.20
C GLY A 22 -5.57 11.31 -4.37
N SER A 23 -4.93 12.40 -4.80
CA SER A 23 -3.84 13.04 -4.05
C SER A 23 -4.37 13.75 -2.80
N VAL A 24 -3.85 13.41 -1.63
CA VAL A 24 -4.22 14.05 -0.37
C VAL A 24 -3.33 15.26 -0.10
N ILE A 25 -3.93 16.42 0.14
CA ILE A 25 -3.22 17.68 0.40
C ILE A 25 -3.22 18.03 1.88
N ALA A 26 -4.23 17.58 2.63
CA ALA A 26 -4.33 17.76 4.08
C ALA A 26 -4.87 16.51 4.75
N CYS A 27 -4.38 16.22 5.96
CA CYS A 27 -4.82 15.08 6.75
C CYS A 27 -4.85 15.45 8.23
N GLY A 28 -6.04 15.40 8.82
CA GLY A 28 -6.27 15.66 10.24
C GLY A 28 -6.49 14.34 10.99
N PRO A 29 -5.70 14.03 12.04
CA PRO A 29 -5.97 12.86 12.87
C PRO A 29 -7.23 13.11 13.69
N GLU A 30 -8.09 12.11 13.76
CA GLU A 30 -9.39 12.17 14.42
C GLU A 30 -9.62 10.94 15.30
N ARG A 31 -10.59 11.04 16.21
CA ARG A 31 -11.04 9.85 16.94
C ARG A 31 -11.79 8.92 15.99
N LYS A 32 -11.68 7.61 16.25
CA LYS A 32 -12.49 6.62 15.53
C LYS A 32 -13.97 6.98 15.68
N PRO A 33 -14.74 7.06 14.57
CA PRO A 33 -16.19 7.20 14.65
C PRO A 33 -16.83 6.08 15.47
N SER A 34 -17.90 6.39 16.21
CA SER A 34 -18.65 5.38 16.96
C SER A 34 -19.38 4.44 15.99
N ALA A 35 -19.63 3.18 16.41
CA ALA A 35 -20.33 2.21 15.57
C ALA A 35 -21.73 2.68 15.14
N LYS A 36 -22.44 3.37 16.04
CA LYS A 36 -23.73 3.99 15.75
C LYS A 36 -23.62 5.01 14.61
N ARG A 37 -22.69 5.96 14.73
CA ARG A 37 -22.44 6.98 13.70
C ARG A 37 -22.02 6.36 12.38
N MET A 38 -21.17 5.32 12.40
CA MET A 38 -20.76 4.64 11.17
C MET A 38 -21.95 4.03 10.42
N LYS A 39 -22.92 3.47 11.15
CA LYS A 39 -24.12 2.89 10.55
C LYS A 39 -25.09 3.97 10.03
N GLU A 40 -25.28 5.04 10.78
CA GLU A 40 -26.21 6.13 10.43
C GLU A 40 -25.71 6.97 9.24
N ASP A 41 -24.42 7.32 9.25
CA ASP A 41 -23.80 8.18 8.23
C ASP A 41 -23.23 7.38 7.04
N GLY A 42 -23.32 6.04 7.07
CA GLY A 42 -22.73 5.18 6.04
C GLY A 42 -21.19 5.29 5.95
N ILE A 43 -20.52 5.58 7.07
CA ILE A 43 -19.07 5.81 7.08
C ILE A 43 -18.31 4.50 6.92
N PHE A 44 -17.49 4.45 5.87
CA PHE A 44 -16.49 3.41 5.65
C PHE A 44 -15.11 3.93 6.06
N ILE A 45 -14.30 3.08 6.73
CA ILE A 45 -12.91 3.39 7.08
C ILE A 45 -12.01 2.56 6.16
N ASP A 46 -11.15 3.22 5.40
CA ASP A 46 -10.21 2.56 4.49
C ASP A 46 -9.02 1.89 5.22
N ASP A 47 -8.20 1.18 4.45
CA ASP A 47 -6.97 0.51 4.92
C ASP A 47 -5.93 1.46 5.52
N ASP A 48 -6.05 2.75 5.23
CA ASP A 48 -5.18 3.81 5.72
C ASP A 48 -5.73 4.49 6.98
N GLY A 49 -6.95 4.14 7.41
CA GLY A 49 -7.63 4.72 8.58
C GLY A 49 -8.44 5.98 8.24
N VAL A 50 -8.57 6.32 6.96
CA VAL A 50 -9.33 7.48 6.49
C VAL A 50 -10.80 7.12 6.41
N PHE A 51 -11.66 7.97 6.98
CA PHE A 51 -13.10 7.72 7.01
C PHE A 51 -13.96 8.84 6.43
N LYS A 52 -13.31 9.94 6.01
CA LYS A 52 -13.95 11.05 5.30
C LYS A 52 -12.91 11.72 4.41
N GLU A 53 -13.22 11.84 3.13
CA GLU A 53 -12.39 12.53 2.15
C GLU A 53 -13.18 13.67 1.50
N SER A 54 -12.66 14.89 1.60
CA SER A 54 -13.20 16.05 0.89
C SER A 54 -12.34 16.34 -0.34
N HIS A 55 -12.97 16.40 -1.51
CA HIS A 55 -12.27 16.64 -2.77
C HIS A 55 -12.43 18.09 -3.22
N TYR A 56 -11.34 18.67 -3.69
CA TYR A 56 -11.27 20.01 -4.25
C TYR A 56 -10.65 19.94 -5.64
N SER A 57 -10.94 20.93 -6.49
CA SER A 57 -10.15 21.11 -7.72
C SER A 57 -8.80 21.76 -7.39
N ALA A 58 -7.77 21.47 -8.19
CA ALA A 58 -6.49 22.15 -8.07
C ALA A 58 -6.61 23.69 -8.25
N SER A 59 -7.61 24.14 -9.02
CA SER A 59 -7.92 25.56 -9.17
C SER A 59 -8.45 26.19 -7.87
N TYR A 60 -9.21 25.46 -7.06
CA TYR A 60 -9.73 25.95 -5.79
C TYR A 60 -8.61 26.22 -4.77
N TRP A 61 -7.57 25.38 -4.76
CA TRP A 61 -6.40 25.58 -3.90
C TRP A 61 -5.68 26.92 -4.16
N LYS A 62 -5.68 27.41 -5.41
CA LYS A 62 -5.08 28.70 -5.76
C LYS A 62 -5.82 29.91 -5.19
N THR A 63 -7.05 29.72 -4.73
CA THR A 63 -7.85 30.80 -4.12
C THR A 63 -7.58 30.97 -2.62
N TRP A 64 -6.93 29.99 -1.98
CA TRP A 64 -6.60 30.05 -0.56
C TRP A 64 -5.42 30.98 -0.32
N ASP A 65 -5.40 31.67 0.81
CA ASP A 65 -4.24 32.46 1.23
C ASP A 65 -3.07 31.55 1.67
N VAL A 66 -1.88 32.15 1.84
CA VAL A 66 -0.65 31.40 2.18
C VAL A 66 -0.77 30.71 3.53
N GLU A 67 -1.43 31.33 4.51
CA GLU A 67 -1.57 30.78 5.86
C GLU A 67 -2.49 29.56 5.87
N GLN A 68 -3.60 29.62 5.13
CA GLN A 68 -4.52 28.51 4.90
C GLN A 68 -3.83 27.32 4.22
N ARG A 69 -3.01 27.58 3.20
CA ARG A 69 -2.23 26.53 2.51
C ARG A 69 -1.21 25.88 3.45
N VAL A 70 -0.47 26.67 4.22
CA VAL A 70 0.53 26.16 5.18
C VAL A 70 -0.13 25.33 6.26
N LYS A 71 -1.29 25.74 6.80
CA LYS A 71 -2.05 24.97 7.79
C LYS A 71 -2.56 23.64 7.23
N ALA A 72 -2.85 23.59 5.93
CA ALA A 72 -3.38 22.41 5.28
C ALA A 72 -2.30 21.37 4.94
N VAL A 73 -1.06 21.79 4.66
CA VAL A 73 0.03 20.84 4.37
C VAL A 73 0.45 20.12 5.67
N THR A 74 0.21 18.81 5.73
CA THR A 74 0.52 18.00 6.92
C THR A 74 1.46 16.85 6.56
N ILE A 75 2.37 16.51 7.47
CA ILE A 75 3.25 15.32 7.35
C ILE A 75 2.43 14.03 7.16
N LEU A 76 1.20 13.99 7.71
CA LEU A 76 0.28 12.86 7.57
C LEU A 76 -0.24 12.70 6.14
N ALA A 77 -0.55 13.81 5.44
CA ALA A 77 -0.94 13.76 4.03
C ALA A 77 0.18 13.17 3.16
N ASN A 78 1.43 13.61 3.36
CA ASN A 78 2.57 13.04 2.65
C ASN A 78 2.74 11.55 2.92
N ARG A 79 2.66 11.12 4.18
CA ARG A 79 2.75 9.70 4.54
C ARG A 79 1.63 8.87 3.91
N LEU A 80 0.41 9.41 3.85
CA LEU A 80 -0.73 8.75 3.24
C LEU A 80 -0.52 8.59 1.73
N ASN A 81 -0.14 9.66 1.03
CA ASN A 81 0.18 9.62 -0.40
C ASN A 81 1.30 8.62 -0.68
N THR A 82 2.36 8.59 0.13
CA THR A 82 3.44 7.61 -0.04
C THR A 82 2.94 6.17 0.14
N ARG A 83 2.09 5.90 1.14
CA ARG A 83 1.50 4.57 1.33
C ARG A 83 0.65 4.14 0.14
N ARG A 84 -0.21 5.03 -0.36
CA ARG A 84 -1.07 4.77 -1.52
C ARG A 84 -0.24 4.54 -2.79
N ALA A 85 0.75 5.41 -3.05
CA ALA A 85 1.67 5.25 -4.18
C ALA A 85 2.45 3.93 -4.12
N ILE A 86 2.95 3.52 -2.95
CA ILE A 86 3.60 2.21 -2.80
C ILE A 86 2.62 1.07 -3.11
N ARG A 87 1.39 1.15 -2.60
CA ARG A 87 0.36 0.13 -2.80
C ARG A 87 -0.01 -0.01 -4.28
N GLU A 88 -0.14 1.09 -4.99
CA GLU A 88 -0.62 1.10 -6.39
C GLU A 88 0.49 0.86 -7.40
N LEU A 89 1.69 1.41 -7.18
CA LEU A 89 2.75 1.41 -8.20
C LEU A 89 3.89 0.43 -7.91
N VAL A 90 4.10 0.05 -6.64
CA VAL A 90 5.29 -0.73 -6.26
C VAL A 90 4.93 -2.17 -5.88
N LEU A 91 3.88 -2.37 -5.08
CA LEU A 91 3.49 -3.73 -4.65
C LEU A 91 3.11 -4.66 -5.83
N PRO A 92 2.39 -4.20 -6.88
CA PRO A 92 2.06 -5.06 -8.01
C PRO A 92 3.31 -5.52 -8.76
N GLU A 93 4.27 -4.62 -8.98
CA GLU A 93 5.54 -4.92 -9.65
C GLU A 93 6.37 -5.93 -8.86
N ILE A 94 6.46 -5.77 -7.54
CA ILE A 94 7.15 -6.74 -6.66
C ILE A 94 6.47 -8.12 -6.76
N ALA A 95 5.14 -8.17 -6.77
CA ALA A 95 4.40 -9.43 -6.91
C ALA A 95 4.66 -10.10 -8.27
N ALA A 96 4.70 -9.33 -9.35
CA ALA A 96 5.00 -9.82 -10.69
C ALA A 96 6.43 -10.37 -10.80
N ILE A 97 7.40 -9.69 -10.20
CA ILE A 97 8.80 -10.16 -10.12
C ILE A 97 8.87 -11.47 -9.33
N ALA A 98 8.23 -11.54 -8.16
CA ALA A 98 8.22 -12.74 -7.34
C ALA A 98 7.62 -13.95 -8.08
N ALA A 99 6.51 -13.76 -8.79
CA ALA A 99 5.91 -14.81 -9.63
C ALA A 99 6.83 -15.25 -10.78
N THR A 100 7.57 -14.30 -11.35
CA THR A 100 8.54 -14.61 -12.42
C THR A 100 9.71 -15.43 -11.90
N LEU A 101 10.23 -15.10 -10.71
CA LEU A 101 11.31 -15.84 -10.07
C LEU A 101 10.88 -17.27 -9.72
N ASP A 102 9.72 -17.46 -9.09
CA ASP A 102 9.15 -18.78 -8.79
C ASP A 102 8.99 -19.64 -10.06
N ARG A 103 8.58 -19.03 -11.19
CA ARG A 103 8.53 -19.73 -12.48
C ARG A 103 9.91 -20.13 -13.00
N ILE A 104 10.92 -19.27 -12.84
CA ILE A 104 12.30 -19.57 -13.25
C ILE A 104 12.87 -20.71 -12.40
N GLU A 105 12.71 -20.64 -11.09
CA GLU A 105 13.15 -21.69 -10.15
C GLU A 105 12.55 -23.05 -10.53
N ARG A 106 11.23 -23.12 -10.77
CA ARG A 106 10.59 -24.37 -11.21
C ARG A 106 11.13 -24.91 -12.54
N ARG A 107 11.50 -24.03 -13.46
CA ARG A 107 12.09 -24.44 -14.75
C ARG A 107 13.52 -24.96 -14.56
N LEU A 108 14.30 -24.32 -13.70
CA LEU A 108 15.64 -24.80 -13.36
C LEU A 108 15.57 -26.16 -12.66
N ASP A 109 14.72 -26.32 -11.66
CA ASP A 109 14.49 -27.61 -10.99
C ASP A 109 14.13 -28.73 -11.99
N ALA A 110 13.28 -28.42 -12.97
CA ALA A 110 12.90 -29.39 -14.00
C ALA A 110 14.08 -29.76 -14.92
N ILE A 111 14.90 -28.78 -15.29
CA ILE A 111 16.11 -29.00 -16.09
C ILE A 111 17.12 -29.84 -15.30
N GLU A 112 17.41 -29.48 -14.05
CA GLU A 112 18.34 -30.21 -13.19
C GLU A 112 17.92 -31.68 -13.05
N ARG A 113 16.64 -31.95 -12.77
CA ARG A 113 16.12 -33.34 -12.72
C ARG A 113 16.26 -34.07 -14.05
N SER A 114 16.06 -33.39 -15.18
CA SER A 114 16.23 -34.00 -16.51
C SER A 114 17.69 -34.35 -16.82
N VAL A 115 18.64 -33.53 -16.37
CA VAL A 115 20.08 -33.75 -16.55
C VAL A 115 20.58 -34.89 -15.65
N ASP A 116 20.11 -34.95 -14.41
CA ASP A 116 20.45 -36.04 -13.48
C ASP A 116 19.84 -37.38 -13.90
N GLY A 117 18.63 -37.36 -14.46
CA GLY A 117 18.00 -38.53 -15.10
C GLY A 117 18.73 -39.00 -16.37
N GLY A 118 19.37 -38.10 -17.12
CA GLY A 118 20.14 -38.44 -18.32
C GLY A 118 21.51 -39.08 -18.01
N LYS A 119 22.19 -38.63 -16.95
CA LYS A 119 23.49 -39.20 -16.53
C LYS A 119 23.39 -40.62 -16.00
N SER A 120 22.27 -40.98 -15.34
CA SER A 120 22.05 -42.34 -14.83
C SER A 120 21.79 -43.37 -15.95
N SER A 121 21.32 -42.93 -17.14
CA SER A 121 21.12 -43.80 -18.30
C SER A 121 22.36 -44.00 -19.20
N GLN A 122 23.38 -43.15 -19.12
CA GLN A 122 24.59 -43.26 -19.97
C GLN A 122 25.75 -44.04 -19.32
N GLY A 123 25.72 -44.30 -18.00
CA GLY A 123 26.77 -45.06 -17.29
C GLY A 123 26.49 -46.54 -17.05
N ALA A 124 25.36 -47.08 -17.56
CA ALA A 124 24.97 -48.48 -17.38
C ALA A 124 25.20 -49.36 -18.62
N ALA A 125 25.86 -48.81 -19.64
CA ALA A 125 26.19 -49.50 -20.88
C ALA A 125 27.69 -49.35 -21.18
N GLU A 126 28.54 -49.89 -20.30
CA GLU A 126 29.93 -50.27 -20.58
C GLU A 126 30.32 -51.48 -19.73
#